data_AF-A0A2K3LWJ7-F1
#
_entry.id   AF-A0A2K3LWJ7-F1
#
_cell.length_a   1.000
_cell.length_b   1.000
_cell.length_c   1.000
_cell.angle_alpha   90.00
_cell.angle_beta   90.00
_cell.angle_gamma   90.00
#
_symmetry.space_group_name_H-M   'P 1'
#
loop_
_entity.id
_entity.type
_entity.pdbx_description
1 polymer ?
#
loop_
_entity_poly.entity_id
_entity_poly.type
_entity_poly.pdbx_seq_one_letter_code
_entity_poly.pdbx_strand_id
1 'polypeptide(L)'
;MRRRPGIGGLQTAAAARDQYRLLGENVAKIRTDMMKEQLSTFRSQLEDFARKHKNDIRKNPAFRSQFHEMCAKVGVDPLASNKGFWAELLGI
;
A
#
# COMPACT_ATOMS: atom_id res chain seq x y z
N MET A 1 -46.06 28.16 14.91
CA MET A 1 -45.83 28.40 13.47
C MET A 1 -44.67 27.53 12.99
N ARG A 2 -44.95 26.46 12.26
CA ARG A 2 -43.92 25.54 11.73
C ARG A 2 -43.40 26.13 10.42
N ARG A 3 -42.20 26.73 10.44
CA ARG A 3 -41.56 27.31 9.25
C ARG A 3 -41.44 26.20 8.19
N ARG A 4 -42.10 26.40 7.04
CA ARG A 4 -41.97 25.50 5.88
C ARG A 4 -40.47 25.42 5.54
N PRO A 5 -39.92 24.24 5.20
CA PRO A 5 -38.54 24.15 4.74
C PRO A 5 -38.37 25.10 3.55
N GLY A 6 -37.66 26.20 3.77
CA GLY A 6 -37.37 27.17 2.73
C GLY A 6 -36.34 26.60 1.77
N ILE A 7 -36.35 27.05 0.52
CA ILE A 7 -35.38 26.67 -0.51
C ILE A 7 -33.93 26.86 -0.01
N GLY A 8 -33.66 27.87 0.83
CA GLY A 8 -32.36 28.07 1.48
C GLY A 8 -31.93 26.94 2.44
N GLY A 9 -32.88 26.28 3.11
CA GLY A 9 -32.62 25.10 3.94
C GLY A 9 -32.23 23.87 3.11
N LEU A 10 -32.84 23.71 1.92
CA LEU A 10 -32.48 22.66 0.98
C LEU A 10 -31.13 22.91 0.33
N GLN A 11 -30.82 24.17 -0.03
CA GLN A 11 -29.51 24.56 -0.57
C GLN A 11 -28.38 24.38 0.45
N THR A 12 -28.60 24.76 1.71
CA THR A 12 -27.63 24.55 2.80
C THR A 12 -27.42 23.07 3.11
N ALA A 13 -28.49 22.27 3.10
CA ALA A 13 -28.38 20.81 3.25
C ALA A 13 -27.63 20.16 2.07
N ALA A 14 -27.87 20.62 0.84
CA ALA A 14 -27.15 20.15 -0.35
C ALA A 14 -25.66 20.51 -0.28
N ALA A 15 -25.33 21.77 0.06
CA ALA A 15 -23.96 22.24 0.22
C ALA A 15 -23.20 21.47 1.33
N ALA A 16 -23.85 21.21 2.47
CA ALA A 16 -23.26 20.42 3.54
C ALA A 16 -22.97 18.97 3.07
N ARG A 17 -23.90 18.35 2.34
CA ARG A 17 -23.70 17.01 1.77
C ARG A 17 -22.51 16.97 0.81
N ASP A 18 -22.37 17.98 -0.05
CA ASP A 18 -21.25 18.07 -0.98
C ASP A 18 -19.91 18.26 -0.25
N GLN A 19 -19.88 19.05 0.82
CA GLN A 19 -18.69 19.19 1.67
C GLN A 19 -18.29 17.87 2.34
N TYR A 20 -19.25 17.12 2.89
CA TYR A 20 -18.96 15.80 3.47
C TYR A 20 -18.47 14.80 2.43
N ARG A 21 -19.02 14.83 1.21
CA ARG A 21 -18.54 14.00 0.10
C ARG A 21 -17.08 14.32 -0.25
N LEU A 22 -16.76 15.60 -0.43
CA LEU A 22 -15.39 16.04 -0.72
C LEU A 22 -14.41 15.67 0.41
N LEU A 23 -14.84 15.82 1.68
CA LEU A 23 -14.03 15.38 2.82
C LEU A 23 -13.79 13.87 2.78
N GLY A 24 -14.82 13.07 2.49
CA GLY A 24 -14.70 11.62 2.35
C GLY A 24 -13.73 11.21 1.23
N GLU A 25 -13.81 11.86 0.07
CA GLU A 25 -12.88 11.66 -1.05
C GLU A 25 -11.44 12.02 -0.66
N ASN A 26 -11.24 13.13 0.04
CA ASN A 26 -9.91 13.54 0.52
C ASN A 26 -9.34 12.55 1.54
N VAL A 27 -10.15 12.08 2.50
CA VAL A 27 -9.69 11.09 3.48
C VAL A 27 -9.33 9.78 2.79
N ALA A 28 -10.12 9.33 1.81
CA ALA A 28 -9.81 8.14 1.01
C ALA A 28 -8.47 8.32 0.27
N LYS A 29 -8.28 9.46 -0.39
CA LYS A 29 -7.03 9.80 -1.09
C LYS A 29 -5.82 9.77 -0.15
N ILE A 30 -5.89 10.45 0.99
CA ILE A 30 -4.81 10.48 1.99
C ILE A 30 -4.45 9.07 2.45
N ARG A 31 -5.45 8.23 2.74
CA ARG A 31 -5.21 6.82 3.13
C ARG A 31 -4.51 6.05 2.02
N THR A 32 -4.92 6.22 0.77
CA THR A 32 -4.27 5.54 -0.36
C THR A 32 -2.84 6.02 -0.59
N ASP A 33 -2.57 7.32 -0.44
CA ASP A 33 -1.23 7.88 -0.63
C ASP A 33 -0.28 7.44 0.51
N MET A 34 -0.76 7.44 1.75
CA MET A 34 -0.04 6.89 2.90
C MET A 34 0.30 5.40 2.70
N MET A 35 -0.65 4.59 2.23
CA MET A 35 -0.41 3.17 1.97
C MET A 35 0.64 2.96 0.87
N LYS A 36 0.63 3.77 -0.19
CA LYS A 36 1.65 3.71 -1.26
C LYS A 36 3.04 4.04 -0.72
N GLU A 37 3.15 5.07 0.12
CA GLU A 37 4.42 5.44 0.75
C GLU A 37 4.95 4.31 1.64
N GLN A 38 4.09 3.72 2.48
CA GLN A 38 4.46 2.58 3.33
C GLN A 38 4.93 1.37 2.51
N LEU A 39 4.27 1.07 1.39
CA LEU A 39 4.71 0.00 0.47
C LEU A 39 6.07 0.30 -0.16
N SER A 40 6.34 1.56 -0.52
CA SER A 40 7.64 2.00 -1.04
C SER A 40 8.75 1.82 -0.01
N THR A 41 8.52 2.28 1.22
CA THR A 41 9.45 2.11 2.34
C THR A 41 9.70 0.63 2.62
N PHE A 42 8.66 -0.19 2.66
CA PHE A 42 8.78 -1.62 2.88
C PHE A 42 9.60 -2.30 1.77
N ARG A 43 9.37 -1.93 0.50
CA ARG A 43 10.14 -2.47 -0.63
C ARG A 43 11.62 -2.17 -0.49
N SER A 44 11.99 -0.93 -0.14
CA SER A 44 13.38 -0.54 0.06
C SER A 44 14.01 -1.31 1.24
N GLN A 45 13.30 -1.47 2.34
CA GLN A 45 13.80 -2.23 3.49
C GLN A 45 13.98 -3.71 3.17
N LEU A 46 13.05 -4.29 2.40
CA LEU A 46 13.13 -5.68 1.95
C LEU A 46 14.32 -5.88 1.00
N GLU A 47 14.62 -4.88 0.17
CA GLU A 47 15.80 -4.87 -0.69
C GLU A 47 17.10 -4.87 0.13
N ASP A 48 17.20 -3.97 1.10
CA ASP A 48 18.36 -3.90 1.99
C ASP A 48 18.54 -5.19 2.79
N PHE A 49 17.44 -5.78 3.26
CA PHE A 49 17.44 -7.06 3.94
C PHE A 49 17.96 -8.18 3.03
N ALA A 50 17.46 -8.24 1.80
CA ALA A 50 17.88 -9.21 0.79
C ALA A 50 19.37 -9.05 0.43
N ARG A 51 19.86 -7.81 0.32
CA ARG A 51 21.29 -7.51 0.07
C ARG A 51 22.17 -8.02 1.22
N LYS A 52 21.79 -7.73 2.47
CA LYS A 52 22.55 -8.13 3.67
C LYS A 52 22.56 -9.64 3.88
N HIS A 53 21.42 -10.30 3.66
CA HIS A 53 21.25 -11.73 3.93
C HIS A 53 21.27 -12.61 2.67
N LYS A 54 21.75 -12.10 1.53
CA LYS A 54 21.78 -12.80 0.24
C LYS A 54 22.33 -14.22 0.34
N ASN A 55 23.44 -14.39 1.05
CA ASN A 55 24.08 -15.70 1.20
C ASN A 55 23.25 -16.67 2.05
N ASP A 56 22.60 -16.18 3.10
CA ASP A 56 21.76 -16.99 3.97
C ASP A 56 20.49 -17.42 3.24
N ILE A 57 19.87 -16.50 2.48
CA ILE A 57 18.73 -16.80 1.60
C ILE A 57 19.13 -17.88 0.58
N ARG A 58 20.34 -17.80 0.02
CA ARG A 58 20.83 -18.77 -0.97
C ARG A 58 21.23 -20.12 -0.38
N LYS A 59 21.72 -20.17 0.87
CA LYS A 59 22.22 -21.42 1.49
C LYS A 59 21.19 -22.15 2.33
N ASN A 60 20.25 -21.45 2.97
CA ASN A 60 19.30 -22.03 3.91
C ASN A 60 17.87 -22.07 3.31
N PRO A 61 17.34 -23.26 2.94
CA PRO A 61 16.00 -23.39 2.37
C PRO A 61 14.87 -22.94 3.30
N ALA A 62 15.00 -23.14 4.62
CA ALA A 62 13.97 -22.74 5.59
C ALA A 62 13.88 -21.21 5.70
N PHE A 63 15.04 -20.56 5.81
CA PHE A 63 15.10 -19.09 5.82
C PHE A 63 14.62 -18.48 4.50
N ARG A 64 14.96 -19.12 3.37
CA ARG A 64 14.44 -18.74 2.06
C ARG A 64 12.92 -18.79 2.00
N SER A 65 12.31 -19.85 2.50
CA SER A 65 10.84 -19.98 2.55
C SER A 65 10.19 -18.87 3.37
N GLN A 66 10.77 -18.52 4.53
CA GLN A 66 10.28 -17.41 5.36
C GLN A 66 10.42 -16.06 4.62
N PHE A 67 11.54 -15.84 3.93
CA PHE A 67 11.73 -14.66 3.09
C PHE A 67 10.69 -14.59 1.97
N HIS A 68 10.37 -15.70 1.31
CA HIS A 68 9.30 -15.76 0.30
C HIS A 68 7.92 -15.42 0.88
N GLU A 69 7.58 -15.94 2.05
CA GLU A 69 6.31 -15.63 2.71
C GLU A 69 6.18 -14.13 3.00
N MET A 70 7.28 -13.50 3.44
CA MET A 70 7.33 -12.05 3.65
C MET A 70 7.10 -11.27 2.35
N CYS A 71 7.76 -11.68 1.26
CA CYS A 71 7.58 -11.04 -0.05
C CYS A 71 6.13 -11.20 -0.56
N ALA A 72 5.54 -12.40 -0.43
CA ALA A 72 4.19 -12.72 -0.89
C ALA A 72 3.12 -11.87 -0.19
N LYS A 73 3.28 -11.58 1.11
CA LYS A 73 2.37 -10.70 1.87
C LYS A 73 2.30 -9.27 1.30
N VAL A 74 3.32 -8.85 0.56
CA VAL A 74 3.40 -7.51 -0.06
C VAL A 74 3.11 -7.59 -1.57
N GLY A 75 2.75 -8.76 -2.09
CA GLY A 75 2.48 -8.96 -3.52
C GLY A 75 3.75 -8.98 -4.37
N VAL A 76 4.90 -9.25 -3.76
CA VAL A 76 6.18 -9.38 -4.45
C VAL A 76 6.58 -10.85 -4.47
N ASP A 77 6.83 -11.43 -5.63
CA ASP A 77 7.42 -12.76 -5.73
C ASP A 77 8.85 -12.66 -6.28
N PRO A 78 9.87 -12.91 -5.45
CA PRO A 78 11.26 -12.83 -5.87
C PRO A 78 11.70 -13.96 -6.80
N LEU A 79 10.89 -15.02 -6.97
CA LEU A 79 11.16 -16.16 -7.88
C LEU A 79 10.20 -16.24 -9.08
N ALA A 80 9.15 -15.42 -9.15
CA ALA A 80 8.21 -15.43 -10.28
C ALA A 80 8.87 -15.12 -11.63
N SER A 81 10.06 -14.51 -11.64
CA SER A 81 10.77 -14.17 -12.86
C SER A 81 12.28 -14.32 -12.70
N ASN A 82 12.89 -15.19 -13.50
CA ASN A 82 14.35 -15.29 -13.67
C ASN A 82 14.97 -14.04 -14.34
N LYS A 83 14.14 -13.06 -14.73
CA LYS A 83 14.55 -11.72 -15.19
C LYS A 83 14.05 -10.61 -14.26
N GLY A 84 13.54 -10.99 -13.09
CA GLY A 84 13.03 -10.05 -12.11
C GLY A 84 14.15 -9.36 -11.36
N PHE A 85 13.87 -8.15 -10.87
CA PHE A 85 14.76 -7.38 -10.00
C PHE A 85 15.37 -8.22 -8.87
N TRP A 86 14.57 -9.09 -8.25
CA TRP A 86 14.99 -9.95 -7.16
C TRP A 86 15.86 -11.13 -7.59
N ALA A 87 15.64 -11.68 -8.79
CA ALA A 87 16.48 -12.74 -9.35
C ALA A 87 17.90 -12.22 -9.60
N GLU A 88 18.04 -11.02 -10.16
CA GLU A 88 19.33 -10.35 -10.32
C GLU A 88 19.98 -10.04 -8.96
N LEU A 89 19.21 -9.50 -8.01
CA LEU A 89 19.69 -9.14 -6.68
C LEU A 89 20.22 -10.36 -5.92
N LEU A 90 19.44 -11.44 -5.91
CA LEU A 90 19.72 -12.66 -5.14
C LEU A 90 20.60 -13.66 -5.90
N GLY A 91 20.77 -13.48 -7.21
CA GLY A 91 21.57 -14.36 -8.08
C GLY A 91 20.97 -15.76 -8.20
N ILE A 92 19.64 -15.83 -8.34
CA ILE A 92 18.84 -17.06 -8.51
C ILE A 92 18.20 -17.09 -9.89
#